data_AF-A0A2N3AUA3-F1
#
_entry.id   AF-A0A2N3AUA3-F1
#
_cell.length_a   1.000
_cell.length_b   1.000
_cell.length_c   1.000
_cell.angle_alpha   90.00
_cell.angle_beta   90.00
_cell.angle_gamma   90.00
#
_symmetry.space_group_name_H-M   'P 1'
#
loop_
_entity.id
_entity.type
_entity.pdbx_description
1 polymer ?
#
loop_
_entity_poly.entity_id
_entity_poly.type
_entity_poly.pdbx_seq_one_letter_code
_entity_poly.pdbx_strand_id
1 'polypeptide(L)'
;MRKATLPALAGLLAPGLAAAQERTIDQIVNETVGAITAPFVNFIFAPLPGTSFPWIVLWLVVGATVFTIYFRFIQFRAFGHAIALVRGDYSNPKDAGEVSHFQALATALSGTVGLGNIAGVAVAVSIGGPGATFWMILAGLMGMASKFTECTLGVKYRNEYADGTVSGGPMYYITKGFSEQGRAMLGRVLAVLFAIFCILGSWGGGNMFQANQAHAQLVNITGGADSFLDGAGWIT
;
A
#
# COMPACT_ATOMS: atom_id res chain seq x y z
N MET A 1 -39.13 46.64 57.07
CA MET A 1 -38.92 46.32 55.64
C MET A 1 -37.68 45.46 55.51
N ARG A 2 -37.86 44.20 55.08
CA ARG A 2 -36.79 43.23 54.79
C ARG A 2 -35.89 43.75 53.66
N LYS A 3 -34.58 43.59 53.79
CA LYS A 3 -33.74 42.74 52.91
C LYS A 3 -32.50 42.30 53.69
N ALA A 4 -32.55 41.09 54.23
CA ALA A 4 -31.40 40.33 54.68
C ALA A 4 -31.10 39.27 53.60
N THR A 5 -29.82 39.06 53.27
CA THR A 5 -29.08 37.77 53.33
C THR A 5 -27.82 37.82 52.44
N LEU A 6 -26.65 37.72 53.09
CA LEU A 6 -25.42 37.04 52.60
C LEU A 6 -25.66 35.49 52.63
N PRO A 7 -24.73 34.61 52.22
CA PRO A 7 -23.85 34.52 51.04
C PRO A 7 -23.79 33.07 50.45
N ALA A 8 -22.91 32.83 49.47
CA ALA A 8 -22.24 31.55 49.15
C ALA A 8 -23.07 30.31 48.68
N LEU A 9 -22.37 29.45 47.93
CA LEU A 9 -22.77 28.10 47.46
C LEU A 9 -23.68 28.00 46.20
N ALA A 10 -23.09 28.24 45.02
CA ALA A 10 -23.56 27.60 43.78
C ALA A 10 -22.41 27.24 42.83
N GLY A 11 -21.23 26.94 43.39
CA GLY A 11 -20.15 26.27 42.68
C GLY A 11 -20.21 24.77 42.96
N LEU A 12 -21.17 24.07 42.37
CA LEU A 12 -21.20 22.60 42.25
C LEU A 12 -22.45 22.24 41.43
N LEU A 13 -22.27 21.43 40.39
CA LEU A 13 -23.26 20.96 39.40
C LEU A 13 -23.27 21.70 38.05
N ALA A 14 -22.18 21.58 37.29
CA ALA A 14 -22.24 21.26 35.85
C ALA A 14 -20.85 20.97 35.24
N PRO A 15 -20.20 19.82 35.50
CA PRO A 15 -19.22 19.29 34.55
C PRO A 15 -20.00 18.45 33.54
N GLY A 16 -20.61 19.08 32.54
CA GLY A 16 -21.46 18.34 31.60
C GLY A 16 -21.80 19.03 30.29
N LEU A 17 -21.23 20.20 30.00
CA LEU A 17 -21.40 20.89 28.72
C LEU A 17 -20.05 21.44 28.25
N ALA A 18 -19.04 20.57 28.22
CA ALA A 18 -17.80 20.83 27.50
C ALA A 18 -17.87 20.06 26.17
N ALA A 19 -18.00 20.82 25.08
CA ALA A 19 -17.75 20.41 23.70
C ALA A 19 -18.37 19.06 23.26
N ALA A 20 -19.67 19.09 22.92
CA ALA A 20 -20.14 18.22 21.85
C ALA A 20 -19.62 18.81 20.52
N GLN A 21 -18.31 18.62 20.27
CA GLN A 21 -17.76 18.80 18.95
C GLN A 21 -18.39 17.70 18.09
N GLU A 22 -19.24 18.08 17.13
CA GLU A 22 -19.72 17.17 16.10
C GLU A 22 -18.48 16.52 15.48
N ARG A 23 -18.26 15.25 15.80
CA ARG A 23 -17.18 14.49 15.18
C ARG A 23 -17.49 14.45 13.69
N THR A 24 -16.71 15.17 12.90
CA THR A 24 -16.83 15.14 11.44
C THR A 24 -16.70 13.68 10.99
N ILE A 25 -17.39 13.28 9.93
CA ILE A 25 -17.36 11.89 9.41
C ILE A 25 -15.90 11.43 9.24
N ASP A 26 -15.01 12.33 8.80
CA ASP A 26 -13.58 12.06 8.65
C ASP A 26 -12.87 11.72 9.97
N GLN A 27 -13.22 12.39 11.07
CA GLN A 27 -12.66 12.10 12.38
C GLN A 27 -13.12 10.73 12.89
N ILE A 28 -14.40 10.39 12.69
CA ILE A 28 -14.95 9.08 13.06
C ILE A 28 -14.27 7.97 12.24
N VAL A 29 -14.13 8.17 10.94
CA VAL A 29 -13.46 7.22 10.03
C VAL A 29 -12.00 7.06 10.44
N ASN A 30 -11.27 8.14 10.68
CA ASN A 30 -9.86 8.08 11.03
C ASN A 30 -9.62 7.43 12.40
N GLU A 31 -10.44 7.73 13.41
CA GLU A 31 -10.37 7.07 14.72
C GLU A 31 -10.69 5.57 14.63
N THR A 32 -11.73 5.21 13.87
CA THR A 32 -12.19 3.81 13.76
C THR A 32 -11.20 2.97 12.95
N VAL A 33 -10.79 3.46 11.78
CA VAL A 33 -9.79 2.79 10.92
C VAL A 33 -8.44 2.75 11.62
N GLY A 34 -8.04 3.85 12.26
CA GLY A 34 -6.82 3.94 13.05
C GLY A 34 -6.82 2.93 14.19
N ALA A 35 -7.88 2.81 14.97
CA ALA A 35 -7.98 1.85 16.07
C ALA A 35 -7.86 0.39 15.61
N ILE A 36 -8.43 0.04 14.45
CA ILE A 36 -8.39 -1.31 13.89
C ILE A 36 -7.01 -1.63 13.29
N THR A 37 -6.40 -0.66 12.61
CA THR A 37 -5.14 -0.87 11.86
C THR A 37 -3.89 -0.65 12.70
N ALA A 38 -3.93 0.20 13.73
CA ALA A 38 -2.77 0.56 14.53
C ALA A 38 -2.06 -0.64 15.19
N PRO A 39 -2.75 -1.64 15.78
CA PRO A 39 -2.05 -2.80 16.34
C PRO A 39 -1.22 -3.55 15.29
N PHE A 40 -1.75 -3.68 14.07
CA PHE A 40 -1.08 -4.35 12.97
C PHE A 40 0.08 -3.53 12.41
N VAL A 41 -0.12 -2.22 12.19
CA VAL A 41 0.93 -1.31 11.73
C VAL A 41 2.07 -1.25 12.74
N ASN A 42 1.76 -1.09 14.03
CA ASN A 42 2.76 -1.07 15.10
C ASN A 42 3.51 -2.39 15.20
N PHE A 43 2.85 -3.52 14.97
CA PHE A 43 3.50 -4.81 14.93
C PHE A 43 4.46 -4.93 13.75
N ILE A 44 4.03 -4.57 12.53
CA ILE A 44 4.84 -4.69 11.32
C ILE A 44 6.04 -3.74 11.34
N PHE A 45 5.84 -2.51 11.81
CA PHE A 45 6.89 -1.50 11.90
C PHE A 45 7.61 -1.50 13.25
N ALA A 46 7.43 -2.55 14.06
CA ALA A 46 8.12 -2.66 15.33
C ALA A 46 9.65 -2.62 15.11
N PRO A 47 10.39 -1.83 15.90
CA PRO A 47 11.83 -1.80 15.81
C PRO A 47 12.43 -3.14 16.26
N LEU A 48 13.57 -3.51 15.66
CA LEU A 48 14.37 -4.61 16.18
C LEU A 48 14.90 -4.25 17.58
N PRO A 49 15.01 -5.22 18.51
CA PRO A 49 15.52 -4.96 19.85
C PRO A 49 16.85 -4.21 19.83
N GLY A 50 16.89 -3.02 20.43
CA GLY A 50 18.10 -2.18 20.51
C GLY A 50 18.38 -1.28 19.30
N THR A 51 17.48 -1.19 18.31
CA THR A 51 17.63 -0.29 17.17
C THR A 51 16.33 0.47 16.88
N SER A 52 16.35 1.51 16.05
CA SER A 52 15.14 2.13 15.48
C SER A 52 14.70 1.49 14.16
N PHE A 53 15.37 0.41 13.72
CA PHE A 53 15.17 -0.18 12.40
C PHE A 53 13.96 -1.13 12.40
N PRO A 54 12.93 -0.90 11.56
CA PRO A 54 11.76 -1.77 11.51
C PRO A 54 12.11 -3.17 11.01
N TRP A 55 11.65 -4.22 11.70
CA TRP A 55 11.99 -5.60 11.34
C TRP A 55 11.43 -6.00 9.95
N ILE A 56 10.29 -5.43 9.53
CA ILE A 56 9.71 -5.71 8.20
C ILE A 56 10.65 -5.26 7.08
N VAL A 57 11.35 -4.13 7.26
CA VAL A 57 12.28 -3.62 6.25
C VAL A 57 13.46 -4.59 6.14
N LEU A 58 13.96 -5.10 7.28
CA LEU A 58 14.98 -6.15 7.28
C LEU A 58 14.50 -7.38 6.51
N TRP A 59 13.29 -7.84 6.80
CA TRP A 59 12.69 -9.02 6.17
C TRP A 59 12.60 -8.87 4.65
N LEU A 60 12.14 -7.72 4.16
CA LEU A 60 12.03 -7.43 2.73
C LEU A 60 13.41 -7.35 2.05
N VAL A 61 14.39 -6.69 2.68
CA VAL A 61 15.75 -6.58 2.14
C VAL A 61 16.44 -7.94 2.09
N VAL A 62 16.31 -8.76 3.13
CA VAL A 62 16.84 -10.13 3.16
C VAL A 62 16.20 -10.98 2.08
N GLY A 63 14.86 -10.96 1.96
CA GLY A 63 14.15 -11.68 0.91
C GLY A 63 14.60 -11.27 -0.49
N ALA A 64 14.69 -9.97 -0.75
CA ALA A 64 15.16 -9.44 -2.04
C ALA A 64 16.62 -9.83 -2.33
N THR A 65 17.48 -9.86 -1.32
CA THR A 65 18.88 -10.31 -1.43
C THR A 65 18.94 -11.79 -1.79
N VAL A 66 18.15 -12.63 -1.10
CA VAL A 66 18.08 -14.07 -1.36
C VAL A 66 17.61 -14.32 -2.80
N PHE A 67 16.52 -13.67 -3.24
CA PHE A 67 16.04 -13.82 -4.62
C PHE A 67 17.06 -13.31 -5.64
N THR A 68 17.71 -12.18 -5.37
CA THR A 68 18.78 -11.65 -6.22
C THR A 68 19.90 -12.67 -6.39
N ILE A 69 20.42 -13.25 -5.30
CA ILE A 69 21.53 -14.21 -5.36
C ILE A 69 21.08 -15.53 -5.98
N TYR A 70 19.92 -16.06 -5.58
CA TYR A 70 19.37 -17.33 -6.08
C TYR A 70 19.14 -17.28 -7.59
N PHE A 71 18.53 -16.20 -8.08
CA PHE A 71 18.37 -15.95 -9.50
C PHE A 71 19.60 -15.27 -10.12
N ARG A 72 20.79 -15.36 -9.50
CA ARG A 72 22.08 -14.87 -10.03
C ARG A 72 22.01 -13.47 -10.65
N PHE A 73 21.44 -12.49 -9.95
CA PHE A 73 21.30 -11.10 -10.41
C PHE A 73 20.47 -10.96 -11.71
N ILE A 74 19.33 -11.65 -11.76
CA ILE A 74 18.44 -11.65 -12.93
C ILE A 74 18.00 -10.25 -13.37
N GLN A 75 17.84 -9.32 -12.42
CA GLN A 75 17.43 -7.95 -12.70
C GLN A 75 18.38 -7.20 -13.64
N PHE A 76 19.67 -7.55 -13.65
CA PHE A 76 20.64 -6.96 -14.57
C PHE A 76 20.78 -7.79 -15.86
N ARG A 77 20.74 -9.12 -15.74
CA ARG A 77 20.95 -10.03 -16.90
C ARG A 77 19.78 -10.06 -17.87
N ALA A 78 18.55 -10.00 -17.37
CA ALA A 78 17.34 -10.11 -18.18
C ALA A 78 16.80 -8.76 -18.65
N PHE A 79 17.44 -7.64 -18.29
CA PHE A 79 16.93 -6.30 -18.60
C PHE A 79 16.73 -6.07 -20.11
N GLY A 80 17.71 -6.46 -20.93
CA GLY A 80 17.59 -6.36 -22.39
C GLY A 80 16.47 -7.23 -22.96
N HIS A 81 16.31 -8.44 -22.44
CA HIS A 81 15.24 -9.35 -22.85
C HIS A 81 13.86 -8.81 -22.45
N ALA A 82 13.73 -8.22 -21.27
CA ALA A 82 12.49 -7.58 -20.82
C ALA A 82 12.06 -6.44 -21.76
N ILE A 83 12.99 -5.63 -22.26
CA ILE A 83 12.69 -4.59 -23.25
C ILE A 83 12.18 -5.20 -24.55
N ALA A 84 12.82 -6.27 -25.05
CA ALA A 84 12.39 -6.94 -26.27
C ALA A 84 10.98 -7.57 -26.15
N LEU A 85 10.67 -8.14 -24.99
CA LEU A 85 9.31 -8.63 -24.66
C LEU A 85 8.27 -7.51 -24.73
N VAL A 86 8.54 -6.38 -24.10
CA VAL A 86 7.62 -5.23 -24.05
C VAL A 86 7.44 -4.58 -25.43
N ARG A 87 8.49 -4.57 -26.26
CA ARG A 87 8.44 -4.13 -27.67
C ARG A 87 7.62 -5.06 -28.56
N GLY A 88 7.37 -6.29 -28.11
CA GLY A 88 6.58 -7.28 -28.83
C GLY A 88 7.40 -8.21 -29.72
N ASP A 89 8.73 -8.18 -29.64
CA ASP A 89 9.63 -9.04 -30.42
C ASP A 89 9.38 -10.54 -30.14
N TYR A 90 8.77 -10.84 -28.98
CA TYR A 90 8.40 -12.18 -28.53
C TYR A 90 6.88 -12.38 -28.38
N SER A 91 6.04 -11.50 -28.95
CA SER A 91 4.59 -11.66 -28.90
C SER A 91 4.10 -12.58 -30.01
N ASN A 92 3.43 -13.68 -29.66
CA ASN A 92 2.75 -14.55 -30.61
C ASN A 92 1.21 -14.48 -30.42
N PRO A 93 0.42 -14.23 -31.48
CA PRO A 93 -1.04 -14.18 -31.40
C PRO A 93 -1.73 -15.46 -30.90
N LYS A 94 -0.99 -16.59 -30.86
CA LYS A 94 -1.50 -17.88 -30.36
C LYS A 94 -1.22 -18.12 -28.88
N ASP A 95 -0.46 -17.23 -28.22
CA ASP A 95 -0.14 -17.39 -26.81
C ASP A 95 -1.37 -17.08 -25.95
N ALA A 96 -1.60 -17.88 -24.92
CA ALA A 96 -2.70 -17.68 -24.00
C ALA A 96 -2.48 -16.43 -23.14
N GLY A 97 -3.40 -15.47 -23.21
CA GLY A 97 -3.41 -14.23 -22.44
C GLY A 97 -4.42 -13.21 -22.98
N GLU A 98 -5.00 -12.40 -22.09
CA GLU A 98 -6.01 -11.40 -22.45
C GLU A 98 -5.43 -10.08 -22.99
N VAL A 99 -4.19 -9.77 -22.58
CA VAL A 99 -3.55 -8.48 -22.81
C VAL A 99 -2.16 -8.67 -23.37
N SER A 100 -1.70 -7.70 -24.17
CA SER A 100 -0.32 -7.72 -24.68
C SER A 100 0.69 -7.49 -23.55
N HIS A 101 1.95 -7.90 -23.77
CA HIS A 101 3.05 -7.65 -22.84
C HIS A 101 3.18 -6.18 -22.43
N PHE A 102 2.98 -5.25 -23.37
CA PHE A 102 3.00 -3.82 -23.09
C PHE A 102 1.80 -3.38 -22.25
N GLN A 103 0.60 -3.85 -22.55
CA GLN A 103 -0.60 -3.54 -21.77
C GLN A 103 -0.48 -4.06 -20.33
N ALA A 104 0.02 -5.29 -20.16
CA ALA A 104 0.29 -5.85 -18.84
C ALA A 104 1.27 -4.99 -18.04
N LEU A 105 2.37 -4.54 -18.67
CA LEU A 105 3.32 -3.62 -18.06
C LEU A 105 2.67 -2.28 -17.72
N ALA A 106 1.91 -1.69 -18.63
CA ALA A 106 1.25 -0.40 -18.43
C ALA A 106 0.26 -0.45 -17.26
N THR A 107 -0.53 -1.52 -17.14
CA THR A 107 -1.45 -1.75 -16.01
C THR A 107 -0.70 -1.94 -14.69
N ALA A 108 0.42 -2.67 -14.69
CA ALA A 108 1.23 -2.81 -13.49
C ALA A 108 1.91 -1.49 -13.09
N LEU A 109 2.35 -0.70 -14.07
CA LEU A 109 2.99 0.59 -13.85
C LEU A 109 1.99 1.64 -13.34
N SER A 110 0.78 1.67 -13.90
CA SER A 110 -0.27 2.60 -13.45
C SER A 110 -0.68 2.35 -11.99
N GLY A 111 -0.68 1.09 -11.55
CA GLY A 111 -0.96 0.74 -10.15
C GLY A 111 0.19 1.03 -9.17
N THR A 112 1.42 1.22 -9.66
CA THR A 112 2.62 1.42 -8.82
C THR A 112 3.17 2.84 -8.88
N VAL A 113 2.86 3.60 -9.92
CA VAL A 113 3.22 5.00 -10.07
C VAL A 113 2.02 5.85 -9.67
N GLY A 114 2.16 6.58 -8.57
CA GLY A 114 1.13 7.49 -8.09
C GLY A 114 1.71 8.67 -7.32
N LEU A 115 0.83 9.50 -6.77
CA LEU A 115 1.18 10.67 -5.96
C LEU A 115 2.08 10.29 -4.77
N GLY A 116 1.92 9.07 -4.24
CA GLY A 116 2.79 8.53 -3.19
C GLY A 116 4.27 8.45 -3.57
N ASN A 117 4.60 8.23 -4.84
CA ASN A 117 6.01 8.19 -5.27
C ASN A 117 6.61 9.60 -5.37
N ILE A 118 5.79 10.63 -5.60
CA ILE A 118 6.26 12.01 -5.67
C ILE A 118 6.36 12.60 -4.26
N ALA A 119 5.25 12.58 -3.51
CA ALA A 119 5.19 13.09 -2.16
C ALA A 119 6.02 12.27 -1.17
N GLY A 120 6.01 10.94 -1.30
CA GLY A 120 6.76 10.04 -0.42
C GLY A 120 8.27 10.19 -0.56
N VAL A 121 8.79 10.41 -1.78
CA VAL A 121 10.21 10.74 -1.99
C VAL A 121 10.55 12.07 -1.32
N ALA A 122 9.71 13.10 -1.48
CA ALA A 122 9.94 14.40 -0.86
C ALA A 122 10.00 14.30 0.67
N VAL A 123 9.07 13.56 1.29
CA VAL A 123 9.06 13.30 2.74
C VAL A 123 10.27 12.47 3.18
N ALA A 124 10.63 11.42 2.43
CA ALA A 124 11.79 10.59 2.76
C ALA A 124 13.10 11.37 2.71
N VAL A 125 13.27 12.26 1.73
CA VAL A 125 14.46 13.11 1.60
C VAL A 125 14.46 14.25 2.63
N SER A 126 13.31 14.82 2.98
CA SER A 126 13.25 15.88 3.99
C SER A 126 13.61 15.37 5.39
N ILE A 127 13.21 14.14 5.72
CA ILE A 127 13.51 13.52 7.03
C ILE A 127 14.89 12.85 7.03
N GLY A 128 15.20 12.08 5.97
CA GLY A 128 16.42 11.25 5.88
C GLY A 128 17.64 11.93 5.25
N GLY A 129 17.47 13.16 4.74
CA GLY A 129 18.50 13.88 4.00
C GLY A 129 18.76 13.31 2.59
N PRO A 130 19.76 13.86 1.87
CA PRO A 130 20.04 13.49 0.47
C PRO A 130 20.48 12.03 0.29
N GLY A 131 20.99 11.39 1.36
CA GLY A 131 21.35 9.97 1.35
C GLY A 131 20.15 9.03 1.19
N ALA A 132 18.93 9.47 1.52
CA ALA A 132 17.72 8.66 1.38
C ALA A 132 17.50 8.23 -0.07
N THR A 133 17.76 9.10 -1.04
CA THR A 133 17.58 8.80 -2.48
C THR A 133 18.45 7.63 -2.93
N PHE A 134 19.70 7.56 -2.49
CA PHE A 134 20.61 6.45 -2.80
C PHE A 134 20.02 5.11 -2.33
N TRP A 135 19.54 5.07 -1.08
CA TRP A 135 18.94 3.86 -0.50
C TRP A 135 17.61 3.47 -1.16
N MET A 136 16.79 4.45 -1.57
CA MET A 136 15.56 4.18 -2.32
C MET A 136 15.84 3.53 -3.68
N ILE A 137 16.86 4.01 -4.40
CA ILE A 137 17.28 3.41 -5.67
C ILE A 137 17.77 1.98 -5.44
N LEU A 138 18.63 1.77 -4.44
CA LEU A 138 19.15 0.43 -4.13
C LEU A 138 18.02 -0.55 -3.75
N ALA A 139 17.09 -0.11 -2.90
CA ALA A 139 15.91 -0.91 -2.53
C ALA A 139 15.04 -1.23 -3.75
N GLY A 140 14.86 -0.29 -4.67
CA GLY A 140 14.15 -0.52 -5.94
C GLY A 140 14.85 -1.56 -6.81
N LEU A 141 16.18 -1.47 -6.96
CA LEU A 141 16.97 -2.44 -7.72
C LEU A 141 16.87 -3.86 -7.14
N MET A 142 16.92 -3.99 -5.82
CA MET A 142 16.76 -5.28 -5.13
C MET A 142 15.31 -5.78 -5.25
N GLY A 143 14.33 -4.88 -5.16
CA GLY A 143 12.91 -5.19 -5.30
C GLY A 143 12.53 -5.78 -6.66
N MET A 144 13.27 -5.46 -7.73
CA MET A 144 13.05 -6.07 -9.05
C MET A 144 13.17 -7.60 -9.03
N ALA A 145 14.12 -8.15 -8.28
CA ALA A 145 14.28 -9.61 -8.17
C ALA A 145 13.09 -10.25 -7.45
N SER A 146 12.58 -9.60 -6.39
CA SER A 146 11.38 -10.05 -5.68
C SER A 146 10.15 -10.01 -6.59
N LYS A 147 9.95 -8.90 -7.32
CA LYS A 147 8.84 -8.77 -8.27
C LYS A 147 8.93 -9.76 -9.43
N PHE A 148 10.12 -9.99 -9.96
CA PHE A 148 10.35 -11.02 -10.97
C PHE A 148 9.92 -12.41 -10.46
N THR A 149 10.29 -12.75 -9.22
CA THR A 149 9.92 -14.03 -8.60
C THR A 149 8.41 -14.16 -8.43
N GLU A 150 7.76 -13.11 -7.93
CA GLU A 150 6.30 -13.05 -7.75
C GLU A 150 5.56 -13.22 -9.08
N CYS A 151 5.94 -12.46 -10.11
CA CYS A 151 5.32 -12.54 -11.43
C CYS A 151 5.55 -13.90 -12.10
N THR A 152 6.75 -14.46 -11.97
CA THR A 152 7.08 -15.79 -12.52
C THR A 152 6.21 -16.87 -11.89
N LEU A 153 6.04 -16.85 -10.57
CA LEU A 153 5.12 -17.77 -9.89
C LEU A 153 3.66 -17.49 -10.28
N GLY A 154 3.27 -16.23 -10.43
CA GLY A 154 1.94 -15.83 -10.88
C GLY A 154 1.57 -16.40 -12.24
N VAL A 155 2.50 -16.37 -13.21
CA VAL A 155 2.30 -16.97 -14.54
C VAL A 155 2.34 -18.48 -14.47
N LYS A 156 3.28 -19.08 -13.73
CA LYS A 156 3.41 -20.55 -13.60
C LYS A 156 2.15 -21.20 -13.02
N TYR A 157 1.50 -20.54 -12.06
CA TYR A 157 0.34 -21.07 -11.33
C TYR A 157 -0.98 -20.41 -11.73
N ARG A 158 -1.04 -19.67 -12.84
CA ARG A 158 -2.29 -19.04 -13.32
C ARG A 158 -3.36 -20.08 -13.64
N ASN A 159 -4.62 -19.67 -13.59
CA ASN A 159 -5.76 -20.41 -14.09
C ASN A 159 -6.16 -19.82 -15.43
N GLU A 160 -6.42 -20.69 -16.40
CA GLU A 160 -7.03 -20.33 -17.68
C GLU A 160 -8.43 -20.95 -17.66
N TYR A 161 -9.44 -20.10 -17.82
CA TYR A 161 -10.84 -20.48 -17.77
C TYR A 161 -11.36 -20.78 -19.18
N ALA A 162 -12.48 -21.51 -19.27
CA ALA A 162 -13.05 -21.93 -20.55
C ALA A 162 -13.59 -20.76 -21.40
N ASP A 163 -13.84 -19.61 -20.77
CA ASP A 163 -14.22 -18.34 -21.43
C ASP A 163 -13.01 -17.56 -21.97
N GLY A 164 -11.80 -18.11 -21.83
CA GLY A 164 -10.54 -17.46 -22.24
C GLY A 164 -9.99 -16.50 -21.20
N THR A 165 -10.66 -16.31 -20.06
CA THR A 165 -10.15 -15.43 -19.01
C THR A 165 -8.99 -16.05 -18.26
N VAL A 166 -8.10 -15.21 -17.73
CA VAL A 166 -6.89 -15.67 -17.04
C VAL A 166 -6.78 -15.02 -15.66
N SER A 167 -6.71 -15.83 -14.61
CA SER A 167 -6.48 -15.33 -13.24
C SER A 167 -5.21 -15.91 -12.65
N GLY A 168 -4.30 -15.03 -12.23
CA GLY A 168 -3.04 -15.38 -11.62
C GLY A 168 -2.71 -14.45 -10.45
N GLY A 169 -1.68 -14.81 -9.69
CA GLY A 169 -1.22 -14.01 -8.56
C GLY A 169 -0.97 -14.81 -7.29
N PRO A 170 -0.63 -14.12 -6.19
CA PRO A 170 -0.21 -14.76 -4.94
C PRO A 170 -1.23 -15.68 -4.32
N MET A 171 -2.51 -15.31 -4.34
CA MET A 171 -3.60 -16.18 -3.88
C MET A 171 -3.61 -17.55 -4.58
N TYR A 172 -3.29 -17.59 -5.88
CA TYR A 172 -3.26 -18.84 -6.64
C TYR A 172 -1.96 -19.62 -6.44
N TYR A 173 -0.79 -18.96 -6.52
CA TYR A 173 0.48 -19.69 -6.36
C TYR A 173 0.73 -20.13 -4.91
N ILE A 174 0.22 -19.42 -3.90
CA ILE A 174 0.30 -19.86 -2.50
C ILE A 174 -0.57 -21.11 -2.32
N THR A 175 -1.81 -21.10 -2.82
CA THR A 175 -2.71 -22.25 -2.71
C THR A 175 -2.14 -23.48 -3.43
N LYS A 176 -1.76 -23.32 -4.70
CA LYS A 176 -1.27 -24.42 -5.54
C LYS A 176 0.12 -24.89 -5.12
N GLY A 177 1.06 -23.96 -4.90
CA GLY A 177 2.44 -24.28 -4.53
C GLY A 177 2.54 -24.99 -3.17
N PHE A 178 1.78 -24.57 -2.15
CA PHE A 178 1.74 -25.31 -0.88
C PHE A 178 0.98 -26.63 -0.99
N SER A 179 0.00 -26.74 -1.89
CA SER A 179 -0.68 -28.02 -2.15
C SER A 179 0.27 -29.05 -2.75
N GLU A 180 1.14 -28.64 -3.68
CA GLU A 180 2.18 -29.51 -4.27
C GLU A 180 3.19 -30.01 -3.21
N GLN A 181 3.41 -29.23 -2.15
CA GLN A 181 4.26 -29.61 -1.02
C GLN A 181 3.53 -30.44 0.06
N GLY A 182 2.29 -30.88 -0.20
CA GLY A 182 1.49 -31.65 0.75
C GLY A 182 0.88 -30.82 1.90
N ARG A 183 0.93 -29.48 1.83
CA ARG A 183 0.45 -28.55 2.87
C ARG A 183 -0.74 -27.72 2.39
N ALA A 184 -1.70 -28.36 1.70
CA ALA A 184 -2.82 -27.69 1.03
C ALA A 184 -3.68 -26.82 1.97
N MET A 185 -3.91 -27.24 3.21
CA MET A 185 -4.70 -26.48 4.18
C MET A 185 -4.02 -25.15 4.54
N LEU A 186 -2.71 -25.19 4.84
CA LEU A 186 -1.92 -24.00 5.13
C LEU A 186 -1.90 -23.04 3.93
N GLY A 187 -1.74 -23.56 2.71
CA GLY A 187 -1.78 -22.76 1.48
C GLY A 187 -3.08 -22.01 1.30
N ARG A 188 -4.23 -22.68 1.52
CA ARG A 188 -5.55 -22.04 1.43
C ARG A 188 -5.73 -20.94 2.45
N VAL A 189 -5.34 -21.17 3.71
CA VAL A 189 -5.46 -20.15 4.77
C VAL A 189 -4.61 -18.93 4.45
N LEU A 190 -3.35 -19.14 4.04
CA LEU A 190 -2.44 -18.04 3.68
C LEU A 190 -2.93 -17.26 2.47
N ALA A 191 -3.49 -17.92 1.46
CA ALA A 191 -4.05 -17.27 0.28
C ALA A 191 -5.27 -16.39 0.63
N VAL A 192 -6.15 -16.88 1.50
CA VAL A 192 -7.31 -16.10 1.97
C VAL A 192 -6.86 -14.88 2.78
N LEU A 193 -5.91 -15.05 3.71
CA LEU A 193 -5.34 -13.94 4.47
C LEU A 193 -4.68 -12.91 3.55
N PHE A 194 -3.90 -13.35 2.56
CA PHE A 194 -3.30 -12.46 1.57
C PHE A 194 -4.36 -11.66 0.81
N ALA A 195 -5.42 -12.32 0.34
CA ALA A 195 -6.50 -11.65 -0.39
C ALA A 195 -7.20 -10.59 0.45
N ILE A 196 -7.51 -10.89 1.73
CA ILE A 196 -8.12 -9.94 2.66
C ILE A 196 -7.21 -8.73 2.85
N PHE A 197 -5.92 -8.94 3.13
CA PHE A 197 -4.97 -7.84 3.32
C PHE A 197 -4.77 -7.01 2.04
N CYS A 198 -4.78 -7.63 0.86
CA CYS A 198 -4.73 -6.90 -0.40
C CYS A 198 -5.97 -6.03 -0.63
N ILE A 199 -7.16 -6.52 -0.31
CA ILE A 199 -8.41 -5.74 -0.44
C ILE A 199 -8.40 -4.56 0.53
N LEU A 200 -8.04 -4.79 1.79
CA LEU A 200 -7.96 -3.71 2.78
C LEU A 200 -6.86 -2.69 2.45
N GLY A 201 -5.69 -3.19 2.01
CA GLY A 201 -4.57 -2.35 1.59
C GLY A 201 -4.86 -1.51 0.35
N SER A 202 -5.61 -2.05 -0.62
CA SER A 202 -5.99 -1.30 -1.82
C SER A 202 -6.98 -0.18 -1.52
N TRP A 203 -7.86 -0.34 -0.54
CA TRP A 203 -8.72 0.74 -0.06
C TRP A 203 -7.92 1.85 0.63
N GLY A 204 -7.08 1.51 1.61
CA GLY A 204 -6.35 2.51 2.39
C GLY A 204 -5.26 3.23 1.60
N GLY A 205 -4.25 2.48 1.14
CA GLY A 205 -3.11 3.07 0.44
C GLY A 205 -3.38 3.35 -1.04
N GLY A 206 -4.23 2.55 -1.68
CA GLY A 206 -4.52 2.67 -3.11
C GLY A 206 -5.52 3.78 -3.42
N ASN A 207 -6.71 3.72 -2.82
CA ASN A 207 -7.81 4.64 -3.13
C ASN A 207 -7.80 5.89 -2.22
N MET A 208 -7.98 5.71 -0.91
CA MET A 208 -8.19 6.82 0.02
C MET A 208 -6.99 7.76 0.10
N PHE A 209 -5.78 7.22 0.25
CA PHE A 209 -4.57 8.04 0.30
C PHE A 209 -4.34 8.82 -1.00
N GLN A 210 -4.52 8.18 -2.16
CA GLN A 210 -4.31 8.86 -3.44
C GLN A 210 -5.36 9.94 -3.70
N ALA A 211 -6.64 9.69 -3.39
CA ALA A 211 -7.72 10.67 -3.50
C ALA A 211 -7.46 11.87 -2.58
N ASN A 212 -7.16 11.63 -1.30
CA ASN A 212 -6.88 12.69 -0.34
C ASN A 212 -5.66 13.55 -0.73
N GLN A 213 -4.60 12.92 -1.23
CA GLN A 213 -3.43 13.66 -1.71
C GLN A 213 -3.76 14.51 -2.95
N ALA A 214 -4.57 14.00 -3.87
CA ALA A 214 -5.00 14.77 -5.04
C ALA A 214 -5.87 15.96 -4.62
N HIS A 215 -6.84 15.75 -3.74
CA HIS A 215 -7.70 16.79 -3.18
C HIS A 215 -6.88 17.91 -2.53
N ALA A 216 -5.93 17.57 -1.65
CA ALA A 216 -5.09 18.56 -0.98
C ALA A 216 -4.28 19.43 -1.97
N GLN A 217 -3.79 18.84 -3.07
CA GLN A 217 -3.10 19.62 -4.11
C GLN A 217 -4.07 20.50 -4.91
N LEU A 218 -5.28 20.02 -5.22
CA LEU A 218 -6.29 20.81 -5.91
C LEU A 218 -6.74 22.02 -5.08
N VAL A 219 -7.03 21.83 -3.79
CA VAL A 219 -7.39 22.92 -2.86
C VAL A 219 -6.27 23.96 -2.80
N ASN A 220 -5.01 23.51 -2.70
CA ASN A 220 -3.85 24.42 -2.67
C ASN A 220 -3.77 25.31 -3.92
N ILE A 221 -3.97 24.74 -5.11
CA ILE A 221 -3.87 25.47 -6.39
C ILE A 221 -5.09 26.39 -6.63
N THR A 222 -6.26 26.02 -6.11
CA THR A 222 -7.53 26.71 -6.38
C THR A 222 -7.88 27.83 -5.40
N GLY A 223 -7.00 28.15 -4.44
CA GLY A 223 -7.18 29.26 -3.51
C GLY A 223 -7.02 28.92 -2.03
N GLY A 224 -6.62 27.69 -1.70
CA GLY A 224 -6.43 27.26 -0.31
C GLY A 224 -7.75 27.34 0.47
N ALA A 225 -7.75 28.09 1.56
CA ALA A 225 -8.92 28.29 2.41
C ALA A 225 -10.09 29.02 1.72
N ASP A 226 -9.83 29.74 0.62
CA ASP A 226 -10.87 30.40 -0.18
C ASP A 226 -11.30 29.55 -1.40
N SER A 227 -10.79 28.32 -1.51
CA SER A 227 -11.14 27.42 -2.61
C SER A 227 -12.60 26.95 -2.50
N PHE A 228 -13.28 26.90 -3.64
CA PHE A 228 -14.59 26.26 -3.75
C PHE A 228 -14.56 24.74 -3.47
N LEU A 229 -13.37 24.15 -3.42
CA LEU A 229 -13.14 22.75 -3.07
C LEU A 229 -12.80 22.55 -1.59
N ASP A 230 -12.61 23.63 -0.81
CA ASP A 230 -12.32 23.51 0.62
C ASP A 230 -13.51 22.86 1.36
N GLY A 231 -13.24 21.76 2.07
CA GLY A 231 -14.27 20.94 2.71
C GLY A 231 -15.11 20.06 1.76
N ALA A 232 -14.87 20.09 0.44
CA ALA A 232 -15.57 19.29 -0.55
C ALA A 232 -14.77 18.04 -1.00
N GLY A 233 -14.07 17.40 -0.07
CA GLY A 233 -13.22 16.22 -0.33
C GLY A 233 -13.94 14.98 -0.86
N TRP A 234 -15.27 14.98 -0.91
CA TRP A 234 -16.08 13.92 -1.51
C TRP A 234 -16.34 14.11 -3.02
N ILE A 235 -16.06 15.30 -3.57
CA ILE A 235 -16.25 15.63 -4.99
C ILE A 235 -15.00 15.27 -5.82
N THR A 236 -13.84 15.15 -5.18
CA THR A 236 -12.52 14.95 -5.81
C THR A 236 -11.79 13.78 -5.17
#